data_AF-A0A7K3PHG2-F1
#
_entry.id   AF-A0A7K3PHG2-F1
#
_cell.length_a   1.000
_cell.length_b   1.000
_cell.length_c   1.000
_cell.angle_alpha   90.00
_cell.angle_beta   90.00
_cell.angle_gamma   90.00
#
_symmetry.space_group_name_H-M   'P 1'
#
loop_
_entity.id
_entity.type
_entity.pdbx_description
1 polymer ?
#
loop_
_entity_poly.entity_id
_entity_poly.type
_entity_poly.pdbx_seq_one_letter_code
_entity_poly.pdbx_strand_id
1 'polypeptide(L)' 'NPFGTPVSAPRPGGGHGLRGVADRARLLGGAAEAGPEGPVWRLSVRLPLKGTT' A
#
# COMPACT_ATOMS: atom_id res chain seq x y z
N ASN A 1 -14.53 -19.97 -1.64
CA ASN A 1 -14.38 -20.95 -0.55
C ASN A 1 -15.39 -20.60 0.55
N PRO A 2 -16.34 -21.47 0.94
CA PRO A 2 -17.49 -21.11 1.77
C PRO A 2 -17.22 -21.35 3.26
N PHE A 3 -16.15 -20.77 3.81
CA PHE A 3 -15.96 -20.66 5.27
C PHE A 3 -15.22 -19.36 5.54
N GLY A 4 -15.87 -18.46 6.29
CA GLY A 4 -15.30 -17.16 6.65
C GLY A 4 -14.00 -17.38 7.39
N THR A 5 -12.88 -17.00 6.75
CA THR A 5 -11.59 -16.93 7.40
C THR A 5 -11.69 -15.96 8.57
N PRO A 6 -11.29 -16.34 9.80
CA PRO A 6 -11.30 -15.40 10.91
C PRO A 6 -10.41 -14.21 10.54
N VAL A 7 -10.98 -13.00 10.61
CA VAL A 7 -10.20 -11.77 10.46
C VAL A 7 -9.22 -11.75 11.62
N SER A 8 -7.97 -12.11 11.35
CA SER A 8 -6.91 -12.10 12.35
C SER A 8 -6.84 -10.68 12.93
N ALA A 9 -7.00 -10.55 14.25
CA ALA A 9 -6.93 -9.27 14.92
C ALA A 9 -5.63 -8.54 14.54
N PRO A 10 -5.65 -7.22 14.27
CA PRO A 10 -4.45 -6.46 13.98
C PRO A 10 -3.45 -6.68 15.12
N ARG A 11 -2.26 -7.19 14.80
CA ARG A 11 -1.20 -7.32 15.81
C ARG A 11 -0.81 -5.91 16.28
N PRO A 12 -0.56 -5.68 17.57
CA PRO A 12 0.09 -4.44 18.02
C PRO A 12 1.40 -4.25 17.24
N GLY A 13 1.56 -3.11 16.56
CA GLY A 13 2.67 -2.87 15.63
C GLY A 13 2.48 -3.38 14.19
N GLY A 14 1.28 -3.87 13.85
CA GLY A 14 0.92 -4.20 12.47
C GLY A 14 0.97 -2.96 11.56
N GLY A 15 1.45 -3.12 10.32
CA GLY A 15 1.61 -2.00 9.40
C GLY A 15 0.28 -1.30 9.10
N HIS A 16 0.32 0.03 8.90
CA HIS A 16 -0.85 0.88 8.59
C HIS A 16 -1.48 0.62 7.20
N GLY A 17 -1.22 -0.54 6.59
CA GLY A 17 -1.71 -0.93 5.27
C GLY A 17 -1.40 0.08 4.17
N LEU A 18 -2.38 0.31 3.31
CA LEU A 18 -2.29 1.23 2.17
C LEU A 18 -2.08 2.69 2.59
N ARG A 19 -2.63 3.09 3.74
CA ARG A 19 -2.38 4.42 4.32
C ARG A 19 -0.90 4.59 4.64
N GLY A 20 -0.29 3.60 5.28
CA GLY A 20 1.15 3.64 5.57
C GLY A 20 2.02 3.70 4.30
N VAL A 21 1.60 3.05 3.22
CA VAL A 21 2.28 3.16 1.92
C VAL A 21 2.17 4.58 1.37
N ALA A 22 0.97 5.16 1.35
CA ALA A 22 0.75 6.52 0.86
C ALA A 22 1.53 7.57 1.67
N ASP A 23 1.55 7.43 2.99
CA ASP A 23 2.28 8.34 3.87
C ASP A 23 3.79 8.27 3.61
N ARG A 24 4.36 7.06 3.48
CA ARG A 24 5.78 6.90 3.12
C ARG A 24 6.11 7.42 1.72
N ALA A 25 5.25 7.17 0.73
CA ALA A 25 5.46 7.70 -0.61
C ALA A 25 5.51 9.23 -0.59
N ARG A 26 4.59 9.89 0.13
CA ARG A 26 4.58 11.34 0.33
C ARG A 26 5.84 11.87 1.01
N LEU A 27 6.33 11.18 2.06
CA LEU A 27 7.58 11.55 2.74
C LEU A 27 8.79 11.54 1.79
N LEU A 28 8.78 10.68 0.77
CA LEU A 28 9.81 10.61 -0.26
C LEU A 28 9.55 11.57 -1.45
N GLY A 29 8.54 12.44 -1.37
CA GLY A 29 8.14 13.34 -2.46
C GLY A 29 7.43 12.62 -3.62
N GLY A 30 6.96 11.39 -3.39
CA GLY A 30 6.22 10.58 -4.34
C GLY A 30 4.72 10.52 -4.04
N ALA A 31 4.04 9.60 -4.73
CA ALA A 31 2.60 9.37 -4.60
C ALA A 31 2.27 7.88 -4.67
N ALA A 32 1.13 7.49 -4.10
CA ALA A 32 0.59 6.14 -4.19
C ALA A 32 -0.91 6.18 -4.50
N GLU A 33 -1.36 5.27 -5.37
CA GLU A 33 -2.75 5.08 -5.79
C GLU A 33 -3.11 3.61 -5.59
N ALA A 34 -4.28 3.33 -5.00
CA ALA A 34 -4.70 1.98 -4.69
C ALA A 34 -6.18 1.82 -5.03
N GLY A 35 -6.53 0.82 -5.84
CA GLY A 35 -7.90 0.63 -6.27
C GLY A 35 -8.06 -0.45 -7.33
N PRO A 36 -9.31 -0.71 -7.76
CA PRO A 36 -9.58 -1.60 -8.88
C PRO A 36 -9.00 -1.01 -10.19
N GLU A 37 -8.37 -1.87 -10.99
CA GLU A 37 -7.95 -1.60 -12.36
C GLU A 37 -8.42 -2.76 -13.24
N GLY A 38 -9.59 -2.57 -13.88
CA GLY A 38 -10.26 -3.63 -14.62
C GLY A 38 -10.57 -4.84 -13.74
N PRO A 39 -10.19 -6.07 -14.12
CA PRO A 39 -10.48 -7.27 -13.35
C PRO A 39 -9.54 -7.48 -12.15
N VAL A 40 -8.54 -6.62 -11.96
CA VAL A 40 -7.55 -6.77 -10.88
C VAL A 40 -7.63 -5.62 -9.88
N TRP A 41 -7.12 -5.87 -8.69
CA TRP A 41 -6.84 -4.81 -7.73
C TRP A 41 -5.37 -4.40 -7.89
N ARG A 42 -5.08 -3.10 -8.00
CA ARG A 42 -3.72 -2.57 -8.16
C ARG A 42 -3.37 -1.53 -7.10
N LEU A 43 -2.11 -1.60 -6.65
CA LEU A 43 -1.40 -0.54 -5.95
C LEU A 43 -0.26 -0.04 -6.84
N SER A 44 -0.26 1.24 -7.17
CA SER A 44 0.77 1.92 -7.94
C SER A 44 1.49 2.93 -7.06
N VAL A 45 2.83 2.95 -7.07
CA VAL A 45 3.65 3.91 -6.32
C VAL A 45 4.63 4.57 -7.28
N ARG A 46 4.66 5.90 -7.29
CA ARG A 46 5.61 6.71 -8.06
C ARG A 46 6.54 7.41 -7.10
N LEU A 47 7.84 7.16 -7.20
CA LEU A 47 8.88 7.76 -6.35
C LEU A 47 9.89 8.52 -7.22
N PRO A 48 10.36 9.71 -6.80
CA PRO A 48 11.49 10.37 -7.43
C PRO A 48 12.76 9.53 -7.26
N LEU A 49 13.48 9.28 -8.36
CA LEU A 49 14.83 8.71 -8.30
C LEU A 49 15.82 9.86 -8.19
N LYS A 50 16.57 9.93 -7.10
CA LYS A 50 17.79 10.75 -7.07
C LYS A 50 18.90 9.90 -7.71
N GLY A 51 19.46 10.36 -8.82
CA GLY A 51 20.63 9.72 -9.40
C GLY A 51 21.77 9.72 -8.39
N THR A 52 22.35 8.55 -8.12
CA THR A 52 23.73 8.47 -7.64
C THR A 52 24.62 8.89 -8.79
N THR A 53 25.03 10.16 -8.79
CA THR A 53 26.19 10.63 -9.56
C THR A 53 27.46 10.08 -8.92
#